data_AF-A0A137Q9T1-F1
#
_entry.id   AF-A0A137Q9T1-F1
#
_cell.length_a   1.000
_cell.length_b   1.000
_cell.length_c   1.000
_cell.angle_alpha   90.00
_cell.angle_beta   90.00
_cell.angle_gamma   90.00
#
_symmetry.space_group_name_H-M   'P 1'
#
loop_
_entity.id
_entity.type
_entity.pdbx_description
1 polymer ?
#
loop_
_entity_poly.entity_id
_entity_poly.type
_entity_poly.pdbx_seq_one_letter_code
_entity_poly.pdbx_strand_id
1 'polypeptide(L)'
;MAPKQPQQDIILPMTNDYMQQIVRRKKNHEFRRYRIASSVQRVWFYLKAPLSHIEYVCEIDLARTRDPGDHPLPDDGLGNTEFNEHHKDWDGYDFAYRVRSVYRLVEPIKLAELKARYGIKCAPRGLVYTPKSIKNAVNWRELDCIWTDEVSEAHSSGQTSAKSGLKGTLKEESWTGLTGKRLKIGELDDLDEVFPCLYTHPTENKDSR
;
A
#
# COMPACT_ATOMS: atom_id res chain seq x y z
N MET A 1 -24.37 -22.25 6.57
CA MET A 1 -22.93 -21.96 6.36
C MET A 1 -22.62 -20.63 6.99
N ALA A 2 -21.60 -20.53 7.85
CA ALA A 2 -21.20 -19.24 8.43
C ALA A 2 -20.71 -18.29 7.32
N PRO A 3 -20.98 -16.97 7.39
CA PRO A 3 -20.52 -16.03 6.39
C PRO A 3 -18.99 -16.02 6.35
N LYS A 4 -18.43 -16.08 5.13
CA LYS A 4 -16.99 -15.98 4.91
C LYS A 4 -16.55 -14.57 5.32
N GLN A 5 -15.74 -14.46 6.38
CA GLN A 5 -15.19 -13.19 6.84
C GLN A 5 -14.48 -12.46 5.70
N PRO A 6 -14.66 -11.13 5.57
CA PRO A 6 -14.04 -10.37 4.50
C PRO A 6 -12.52 -10.39 4.66
N GLN A 7 -11.80 -10.47 3.54
CA GLN A 7 -10.34 -10.53 3.56
C GLN A 7 -9.78 -9.11 3.78
N GLN A 8 -8.95 -8.99 4.81
CA GLN A 8 -8.40 -7.70 5.27
C GLN A 8 -6.93 -7.49 4.87
N ASP A 9 -6.29 -8.52 4.33
CA ASP A 9 -4.85 -8.56 4.10
C ASP A 9 -4.58 -9.00 2.66
N ILE A 10 -3.71 -8.26 1.99
CA ILE A 10 -3.20 -8.59 0.65
C ILE A 10 -1.67 -8.60 0.64
N ILE A 11 -1.09 -9.25 -0.35
CA ILE A 11 0.32 -9.21 -0.70
C ILE A 11 0.43 -8.40 -2.00
N LEU A 12 1.34 -7.43 -2.01
CA LEU A 12 1.66 -6.64 -3.22
C LEU A 12 3.17 -6.71 -3.50
N PRO A 13 3.59 -6.89 -4.75
CA PRO A 13 5.00 -6.79 -5.10
C PRO A 13 5.46 -5.34 -5.10
N MET A 14 6.70 -5.11 -4.65
CA MET A 14 7.38 -3.81 -4.67
C MET A 14 8.88 -4.00 -4.88
N THR A 15 9.57 -3.06 -5.54
CA THR A 15 11.04 -3.01 -5.49
C THR A 15 11.52 -2.55 -4.11
N ASN A 16 12.75 -2.89 -3.73
CA ASN A 16 13.33 -2.35 -2.50
C ASN A 16 13.38 -0.82 -2.49
N ASP A 17 13.77 -0.16 -3.59
CA ASP A 17 13.94 1.30 -3.62
C ASP A 17 12.65 2.06 -3.28
N TYR A 18 11.52 1.68 -3.88
CA TYR A 18 10.20 2.22 -3.52
C TYR A 18 9.81 1.91 -2.08
N MET A 19 10.05 0.69 -1.60
CA MET A 19 9.72 0.33 -0.22
C MET A 19 10.50 1.19 0.76
N GLN A 20 11.78 1.44 0.49
CA GLN A 20 12.61 2.29 1.33
C GLN A 20 12.20 3.78 1.28
N GLN A 21 11.41 4.22 0.29
CA GLN A 21 10.78 5.55 0.33
C GLN A 21 9.63 5.59 1.33
N ILE A 22 8.84 4.51 1.44
CA ILE A 22 7.76 4.37 2.44
C ILE A 22 8.35 4.24 3.84
N VAL A 23 9.37 3.37 4.03
CA VAL A 23 10.09 3.23 5.31
C VAL A 23 10.60 4.59 5.83
N ARG A 24 11.08 5.46 4.93
CA ARG A 24 11.59 6.81 5.27
C ARG A 24 10.51 7.89 5.28
N ARG A 25 9.23 7.53 5.15
CA ARG A 25 8.07 8.44 5.07
C ARG A 25 8.13 9.47 3.92
N LYS A 26 8.97 9.25 2.90
CA LYS A 26 9.03 10.10 1.70
C LYS A 26 7.85 9.85 0.77
N LYS A 27 7.50 8.58 0.59
CA LYS A 27 6.29 8.13 -0.11
C LYS A 27 5.28 7.74 0.94
N ASN A 28 4.14 8.43 0.98
CA ASN A 28 3.12 8.24 2.01
C ASN A 28 1.81 7.64 1.49
N HIS A 29 1.67 7.50 0.17
CA HIS A 29 0.58 6.76 -0.46
C HIS A 29 1.12 5.65 -1.34
N GLU A 30 0.42 4.51 -1.35
CA GLU A 30 0.52 3.50 -2.40
C GLU A 30 -0.49 3.83 -3.50
N PHE A 31 -0.04 3.88 -4.76
CA PHE A 31 -0.91 4.24 -5.89
C PHE A 31 -1.16 3.02 -6.76
N ARG A 32 -2.41 2.84 -7.20
CA ARG A 32 -2.79 1.68 -8.02
C ARG A 32 -3.74 2.08 -9.14
N ARG A 33 -3.65 1.32 -10.23
CA ARG A 33 -4.59 1.41 -11.35
C ARG A 33 -5.93 0.73 -11.12
N TYR A 34 -6.00 -0.11 -10.09
CA TYR A 34 -7.20 -0.85 -9.73
C TYR A 34 -7.58 -0.56 -8.29
N ARG A 35 -8.89 -0.62 -8.02
CA ARG A 35 -9.42 -0.46 -6.67
C ARG A 35 -9.21 -1.74 -5.87
N ILE A 36 -8.42 -1.64 -4.80
CA ILE A 36 -8.37 -2.62 -3.72
C ILE A 36 -9.71 -2.63 -2.98
N ALA A 37 -10.20 -3.82 -2.64
CA ALA A 37 -11.46 -3.99 -1.90
C ALA A 37 -11.42 -3.20 -0.57
N SER A 38 -12.52 -2.52 -0.25
CA SER A 38 -12.64 -1.67 0.96
C SER A 38 -12.50 -2.43 2.28
N SER A 39 -12.59 -3.77 2.25
CA SER A 39 -12.32 -4.60 3.42
C SER A 39 -10.84 -4.73 3.74
N VAL A 40 -9.94 -4.46 2.78
CA VAL A 40 -8.51 -4.57 2.97
C VAL A 40 -8.03 -3.40 3.82
N GLN A 41 -7.29 -3.73 4.86
CA GLN A 41 -6.70 -2.78 5.82
C GLN A 41 -5.17 -2.87 5.82
N ARG A 42 -4.61 -3.98 5.34
CA ARG A 42 -3.18 -4.27 5.45
C ARG A 42 -2.61 -4.80 4.14
N VAL A 43 -1.41 -4.33 3.84
CA VAL A 43 -0.60 -4.76 2.69
C VAL A 43 0.71 -5.35 3.19
N TRP A 44 0.96 -6.60 2.80
CA TRP A 44 2.20 -7.32 3.02
C TRP A 44 3.06 -7.15 1.76
N PHE A 45 4.15 -6.38 1.85
CA PHE A 45 4.96 -6.09 0.68
C PHE A 45 5.98 -7.20 0.42
N TYR A 46 5.85 -7.82 -0.75
CA TYR A 46 6.83 -8.74 -1.31
C TYR A 46 7.88 -7.95 -2.09
N LEU A 47 9.12 -7.96 -1.60
CA LEU A 47 10.24 -7.33 -2.28
C LEU A 47 10.64 -8.18 -3.49
N LYS A 48 10.63 -7.55 -4.68
CA LYS A 48 11.08 -8.16 -5.94
C LYS A 48 12.56 -8.59 -5.83
N ALA A 49 13.02 -9.34 -6.83
CA ALA A 49 14.42 -9.73 -6.93
C ALA A 49 15.35 -8.49 -6.82
N PRO A 50 16.51 -8.60 -6.15
CA PRO A 50 17.14 -9.84 -5.67
C PRO A 50 16.62 -10.36 -4.31
N LEU A 51 15.82 -9.58 -3.58
CA LEU A 51 15.43 -9.89 -2.19
C LEU A 51 14.43 -11.04 -2.07
N SER A 52 13.42 -11.06 -2.95
CA SER A 52 12.49 -12.17 -3.16
C SER A 52 11.80 -12.70 -1.88
N HIS A 53 11.33 -11.82 -1.01
CA HIS A 53 10.68 -12.18 0.25
C HIS A 53 9.64 -11.14 0.69
N ILE A 54 8.77 -11.51 1.63
CA ILE A 54 7.92 -10.55 2.35
C ILE A 54 8.67 -10.10 3.60
N GLU A 55 8.79 -8.80 3.80
CA GLU A 55 9.47 -8.21 4.96
C GLU A 55 8.67 -7.09 5.63
N TYR A 56 7.83 -6.38 4.89
CA TYR A 56 7.09 -5.23 5.44
C TYR A 56 5.60 -5.48 5.43
N VAL A 57 4.94 -5.04 6.51
CA VAL A 57 3.48 -4.99 6.61
C VAL A 57 3.07 -3.55 6.86
N CYS A 58 2.13 -3.05 6.08
CA CYS A 58 1.66 -1.68 6.15
C CYS A 58 0.16 -1.64 6.36
N GLU A 59 -0.33 -0.83 7.31
CA GLU A 59 -1.75 -0.49 7.35
C GLU A 59 -2.04 0.63 6.35
N ILE A 60 -3.21 0.55 5.71
CA ILE A 60 -3.64 1.51 4.70
C ILE A 60 -5.07 2.00 4.93
N ASP A 61 -5.33 3.24 4.51
CA ASP A 61 -6.68 3.79 4.45
C ASP A 61 -7.49 3.24 3.27
N LEU A 62 -8.79 3.59 3.24
CA LEU A 62 -9.61 3.49 2.04
C LEU A 62 -9.03 4.34 0.90
N ALA A 63 -9.33 3.92 -0.33
CA ALA A 63 -8.88 4.62 -1.53
C ALA A 63 -9.37 6.08 -1.55
N ARG A 64 -8.44 7.01 -1.75
CA ARG A 64 -8.70 8.35 -2.31
C ARG A 64 -8.70 8.23 -3.83
N THR A 65 -9.62 8.92 -4.49
CA THR A 65 -9.70 8.92 -5.95
C THR A 65 -9.33 10.28 -6.53
N ARG A 66 -9.30 10.36 -7.86
CA ARG A 66 -9.15 11.61 -8.61
C ARG A 66 -10.47 12.04 -9.28
N ASP A 67 -11.60 11.52 -8.79
CA ASP A 67 -12.90 11.82 -9.36
C ASP A 67 -13.24 13.31 -9.13
N PRO A 68 -13.97 13.96 -10.06
CA PRO A 68 -14.40 15.33 -9.87
C PRO A 68 -15.18 15.52 -8.56
N GLY A 69 -14.66 16.38 -7.68
CA GLY A 69 -15.24 16.66 -6.36
C GLY A 69 -14.51 16.01 -5.19
N ASP A 70 -13.59 15.07 -5.44
CA ASP A 70 -12.70 14.57 -4.38
C ASP A 70 -11.67 15.64 -3.98
N HIS A 71 -11.43 15.76 -2.66
CA HIS A 71 -10.35 16.62 -2.18
C HIS A 71 -8.97 16.09 -2.62
N PRO A 72 -8.05 16.96 -3.04
CA PRO A 72 -6.69 16.56 -3.41
C PRO A 72 -5.96 15.96 -2.21
N LEU A 73 -4.97 15.11 -2.49
CA LEU A 73 -4.03 14.65 -1.48
C LEU A 73 -3.20 15.83 -0.95
N PRO A 74 -2.81 15.84 0.34
CA PRO A 74 -1.84 16.80 0.84
C PRO A 74 -0.52 16.69 0.05
N ASP A 75 0.14 17.81 -0.23
CA ASP A 75 1.43 17.83 -0.94
C ASP A 75 2.61 17.56 0.03
N ASP A 76 2.52 16.44 0.74
CA ASP A 76 3.43 16.02 1.81
C ASP A 76 4.19 14.72 1.48
N GLY A 77 4.08 14.23 0.24
CA GLY A 77 4.65 12.95 -0.16
C GLY A 77 4.89 12.78 -1.65
N LEU A 78 5.87 11.93 -1.98
CA LEU A 78 6.24 11.61 -3.36
C LEU A 78 5.07 11.00 -4.14
N GLY A 79 4.76 11.62 -5.29
CA GLY A 79 3.66 11.21 -6.17
C GLY A 79 2.33 11.92 -5.90
N ASN A 80 2.20 12.67 -4.78
CA ASN A 80 0.92 13.29 -4.44
C ASN A 80 0.57 14.42 -5.41
N THR A 81 1.52 15.28 -5.75
CA THR A 81 1.32 16.32 -6.77
C THR A 81 1.00 15.70 -8.13
N GLU A 82 1.78 14.72 -8.59
CA GLU A 82 1.51 14.07 -9.89
C GLU A 82 0.16 13.37 -9.95
N PHE A 83 -0.27 12.77 -8.84
CA PHE A 83 -1.61 12.20 -8.69
C PHE A 83 -2.68 13.29 -8.80
N ASN A 84 -2.57 14.38 -8.03
CA ASN A 84 -3.52 15.49 -8.00
C ASN A 84 -3.65 16.20 -9.36
N GLU A 85 -2.55 16.32 -10.10
CA GLU A 85 -2.49 17.03 -11.38
C GLU A 85 -2.86 16.15 -12.59
N HIS A 86 -3.21 14.88 -12.38
CA HIS A 86 -3.41 13.90 -13.47
C HIS A 86 -2.22 13.85 -14.43
N HIS A 87 -0.99 13.81 -13.89
CA HIS A 87 0.22 13.79 -14.70
C HIS A 87 0.18 12.62 -15.70
N LYS A 88 0.60 12.86 -16.96
CA LYS A 88 0.48 11.87 -18.06
C LYS A 88 1.15 10.52 -17.74
N ASP A 89 2.32 10.54 -17.11
CA ASP A 89 3.05 9.33 -16.70
C ASP A 89 2.29 8.51 -15.62
N TRP A 90 1.26 9.09 -15.01
CA TRP A 90 0.40 8.51 -13.98
C TRP A 90 -1.00 8.18 -14.51
N ASP A 91 -1.14 8.07 -15.84
CA ASP A 91 -2.40 7.68 -16.45
C ASP A 91 -2.85 6.30 -15.96
N GLY A 92 -4.14 6.22 -15.66
CA GLY A 92 -4.80 5.08 -15.02
C GLY A 92 -4.52 4.87 -13.54
N TYR A 93 -3.59 5.58 -12.89
CA TYR A 93 -3.36 5.46 -11.43
C TYR A 93 -4.40 6.25 -10.62
N ASP A 94 -5.64 5.76 -10.60
CA ASP A 94 -6.79 6.49 -10.05
C ASP A 94 -7.06 6.26 -8.57
N PHE A 95 -6.29 5.39 -7.91
CA PHE A 95 -6.50 5.04 -6.50
C PHE A 95 -5.24 5.26 -5.68
N ALA A 96 -5.35 6.09 -4.65
CA ALA A 96 -4.28 6.35 -3.68
C ALA A 96 -4.66 5.83 -2.28
N TYR A 97 -3.75 5.09 -1.65
CA TYR A 97 -3.93 4.46 -0.35
C TYR A 97 -2.91 5.02 0.63
N ARG A 98 -3.36 5.85 1.59
CA ARG A 98 -2.48 6.43 2.62
C ARG A 98 -1.91 5.30 3.46
N VAL A 99 -0.59 5.24 3.60
CA VAL A 99 0.08 4.32 4.52
C VAL A 99 0.05 4.92 5.91
N ARG A 100 -0.49 4.16 6.87
CA ARG A 100 -0.67 4.59 8.27
C ARG A 100 0.42 4.10 9.20
N SER A 101 0.96 2.94 8.93
CA SER A 101 1.99 2.32 9.76
C SER A 101 2.84 1.41 8.91
N VAL A 102 4.09 1.19 9.35
CA VAL A 102 5.02 0.26 8.72
C VAL A 102 5.64 -0.60 9.80
N TYR A 103 5.44 -1.89 9.67
CA TYR A 103 6.02 -2.93 10.49
C TYR A 103 7.00 -3.76 9.67
N ARG A 104 8.06 -4.26 10.33
CA ARG A 104 9.07 -5.13 9.72
C ARG A 104 9.06 -6.49 10.38
N LEU A 105 9.08 -7.54 9.55
CA LEU A 105 9.29 -8.91 10.02
C LEU A 105 10.74 -9.07 10.45
N VAL A 106 10.94 -9.63 11.67
CA VAL A 106 12.27 -10.02 12.15
C VAL A 106 12.86 -11.10 11.24
N GLU A 107 12.04 -12.06 10.83
CA GLU A 107 12.40 -13.10 9.87
C GLU A 107 11.58 -12.94 8.58
N PRO A 108 12.19 -12.48 7.47
CA PRO A 108 11.47 -12.33 6.21
C PRO A 108 10.99 -13.66 5.63
N ILE A 109 9.77 -13.68 5.10
CA ILE A 109 9.17 -14.87 4.47
C ILE A 109 9.68 -14.99 3.03
N LYS A 110 10.66 -15.86 2.81
CA LYS A 110 11.29 -16.08 1.49
C LYS A 110 10.34 -16.72 0.48
N LEU A 111 10.59 -16.52 -0.82
CA LEU A 111 9.81 -17.16 -1.88
C LEU A 111 9.72 -18.69 -1.77
N ALA A 112 10.81 -19.36 -1.37
CA ALA A 112 10.82 -20.81 -1.16
C ALA A 112 9.81 -21.23 -0.07
N GLU A 113 9.71 -20.43 1.00
CA GLU A 113 8.77 -20.64 2.08
C GLU A 113 7.33 -20.33 1.65
N LEU A 114 7.10 -19.23 0.93
CA LEU A 114 5.80 -18.89 0.35
C LEU A 114 5.21 -20.07 -0.46
N LYS A 115 6.06 -20.73 -1.25
CA LYS A 115 5.72 -21.92 -2.03
C LYS A 115 5.46 -23.13 -1.15
N ALA A 116 6.39 -23.46 -0.26
CA ALA A 116 6.34 -24.71 0.50
C ALA A 116 5.26 -24.73 1.60
N ARG A 117 5.05 -23.60 2.29
CA ARG A 117 4.20 -23.53 3.49
C ARG A 117 2.87 -22.83 3.27
N TYR A 118 2.81 -21.86 2.36
CA TYR A 118 1.67 -20.94 2.27
C TYR A 118 0.88 -21.03 0.97
N GLY A 119 1.24 -21.97 0.07
CA GLY A 119 0.47 -22.26 -1.15
C GLY A 119 0.60 -21.19 -2.25
N ILE A 120 1.58 -20.29 -2.15
CA ILE A 120 1.87 -19.28 -3.16
C ILE A 120 2.72 -19.91 -4.27
N LYS A 121 2.14 -20.16 -5.44
CA LYS A 121 2.78 -20.93 -6.53
C LYS A 121 4.04 -20.26 -7.12
N CYS A 122 4.03 -18.93 -7.22
CA CYS A 122 5.11 -18.14 -7.83
C CYS A 122 5.27 -16.81 -7.10
N ALA A 123 6.32 -16.05 -7.43
CA ALA A 123 6.50 -14.71 -6.89
C ALA A 123 5.24 -13.87 -7.19
N PRO A 124 4.67 -13.15 -6.19
CA PRO A 124 3.57 -12.24 -6.43
C PRO A 124 3.90 -11.28 -7.58
N ARG A 125 3.02 -11.22 -8.59
CA ARG A 125 3.12 -10.28 -9.73
C ARG A 125 2.05 -9.20 -9.70
N GLY A 126 1.01 -9.40 -8.90
CA GLY A 126 -0.08 -8.45 -8.67
C GLY A 126 -0.71 -8.71 -7.32
N LEU A 127 -1.95 -8.25 -7.12
CA LEU A 127 -2.68 -8.46 -5.87
C LEU A 127 -2.92 -9.94 -5.60
N VAL A 128 -2.46 -10.39 -4.44
CA VAL A 128 -2.76 -11.71 -3.91
C VAL A 128 -3.38 -11.53 -2.53
N TYR A 129 -4.53 -12.13 -2.27
CA TYR A 129 -5.07 -12.14 -0.91
C TYR A 129 -4.19 -12.97 0.02
N THR A 130 -3.79 -12.41 1.16
CA THR A 130 -2.86 -13.08 2.09
C THR A 130 -3.48 -14.38 2.60
N PRO A 131 -2.83 -15.54 2.40
CA PRO A 131 -3.32 -16.82 2.91
C PRO A 131 -3.53 -16.78 4.42
N LYS A 132 -4.58 -17.45 4.91
CA LYS A 132 -4.85 -17.58 6.35
C LYS A 132 -3.67 -18.18 7.11
N SER A 133 -2.92 -19.09 6.48
CA SER A 133 -1.74 -19.73 7.07
C SER A 133 -0.64 -18.73 7.43
N ILE A 134 -0.39 -17.70 6.60
CA ILE A 134 0.54 -16.61 6.95
C ILE A 134 0.01 -15.82 8.17
N LYS A 135 -1.27 -15.46 8.15
CA LYS A 135 -1.88 -14.68 9.24
C LYS A 135 -1.92 -15.42 10.58
N ASN A 136 -1.99 -16.74 10.54
CA ASN A 136 -1.93 -17.57 11.74
C ASN A 136 -0.48 -17.76 12.23
N ALA A 137 0.48 -17.77 11.32
CA ALA A 137 1.90 -17.97 11.65
C ALA A 137 2.59 -16.68 12.12
N VAL A 138 2.13 -15.52 11.65
CA VAL A 138 2.74 -14.22 11.92
C VAL A 138 1.72 -13.28 12.55
N ASN A 139 1.90 -12.98 13.84
CA ASN A 139 1.17 -11.92 14.50
C ASN A 139 1.81 -10.56 14.14
N TRP A 140 1.24 -9.88 13.15
CA TRP A 140 1.83 -8.63 12.64
C TRP A 140 1.95 -7.52 13.71
N ARG A 141 1.16 -7.59 14.78
CA ARG A 141 1.20 -6.60 15.88
C ARG A 141 2.42 -6.71 16.78
N GLU A 142 3.10 -7.85 16.74
CA GLU A 142 4.31 -8.11 17.52
C GLU A 142 5.59 -7.85 16.72
N LEU A 143 5.44 -7.36 15.48
CA LEU A 143 6.56 -7.01 14.60
C LEU A 143 7.23 -5.70 15.02
N ASP A 144 8.45 -5.50 14.53
CA ASP A 144 9.19 -4.26 14.74
C ASP A 144 8.45 -3.10 14.06
N CYS A 145 7.83 -2.23 14.86
CA CYS A 145 7.20 -1.02 14.37
C CYS A 145 8.30 -0.03 13.96
N ILE A 146 8.41 0.26 12.67
CA ILE A 146 9.33 1.29 12.17
C ILE A 146 8.74 2.66 12.46
N TRP A 147 7.45 2.82 12.15
CA TRP A 147 6.70 4.03 12.42
C TRP A 147 5.19 3.77 12.31
N THR A 148 4.41 4.59 13.01
CA THR A 148 2.95 4.69 12.89
C THR A 148 2.55 6.16 12.90
N ASP A 149 1.52 6.53 12.14
CA ASP A 149 0.81 7.78 12.36
C ASP A 149 0.26 7.75 13.79
N GLU A 150 0.42 8.84 14.53
CA GLU A 150 -0.29 8.99 15.80
C GLU A 150 -1.77 9.08 15.48
N VAL A 151 -2.56 8.13 16.01
CA VAL A 151 -4.01 8.18 15.85
C VAL A 151 -4.49 9.43 16.59
N SER A 152 -4.85 10.48 15.85
CA SER A 152 -5.67 11.54 16.43
C SER A 152 -7.03 10.91 16.70
N GLU A 153 -7.30 10.51 17.94
CA GLU A 153 -8.62 10.11 18.41
C GLU A 153 -9.58 11.31 18.35
N ALA A 154 -10.02 11.68 17.15
CA ALA A 154 -11.09 12.65 16.97
C ALA A 154 -12.43 11.89 16.93
N HIS A 155 -12.79 11.25 18.05
CA HIS A 155 -14.18 10.88 18.32
C HIS A 155 -14.79 11.94 19.24
N SER A 156 -15.55 12.84 18.61
CA SER A 156 -16.72 13.53 19.16
C SER A 156 -16.79 13.75 20.67
N SER A 157 -16.36 14.94 21.11
CA SER A 157 -17.10 15.67 22.14
C SER A 157 -17.07 17.14 21.79
N GLY A 158 -18.22 17.64 21.31
CA GLY A 158 -18.43 19.08 21.19
C GLY A 158 -18.36 19.72 22.56
N GLN A 159 -17.53 20.75 22.70
CA GLN A 159 -17.74 21.81 23.67
C GLN A 159 -17.06 23.09 23.19
N THR A 160 -17.88 24.13 23.11
CA THR A 160 -17.57 25.50 22.76
C THR A 160 -16.73 26.18 23.84
N SER A 161 -15.69 26.93 23.44
CA SER A 161 -15.51 28.33 23.86
C SER A 161 -14.29 28.99 23.24
N ALA A 162 -14.47 30.26 22.89
CA ALA A 162 -13.47 31.16 22.36
C ALA A 162 -12.41 31.54 23.41
N LYS A 163 -11.18 31.83 22.95
CA LYS A 163 -10.53 33.16 23.09
C LYS A 163 -9.08 33.22 22.55
N SER A 164 -8.85 34.31 21.82
CA SER A 164 -7.65 35.17 21.74
C SER A 164 -6.25 34.59 21.46
N GLY A 165 -5.80 34.79 20.23
CA GLY A 165 -4.64 35.63 19.84
C GLY A 165 -3.31 35.53 20.60
N LEU A 166 -2.25 35.18 19.87
CA LEU A 166 -0.98 35.93 19.88
C LEU A 166 -0.18 35.66 18.60
N LYS A 167 0.34 36.73 18.00
CA LYS A 167 1.23 36.74 16.83
C LYS A 167 2.62 36.22 17.22
N GLY A 168 3.23 35.43 16.35
CA GLY A 168 4.64 35.06 16.41
C GLY A 168 5.20 34.85 15.00
N THR A 169 5.83 35.89 14.47
CA THR A 169 6.63 35.86 13.23
C THR A 169 7.85 34.96 13.43
N LEU A 170 8.03 33.96 12.58
CA LEU A 170 9.30 33.25 12.43
C LEU A 170 9.72 33.21 10.96
N LYS A 171 11.00 33.49 10.80
CA LYS A 171 11.77 33.92 9.65
C LYS A 171 11.89 32.79 8.61
N GLU A 172 11.66 33.10 7.34
CA GLU A 172 12.08 32.27 6.22
C GLU A 172 13.60 32.17 6.17
N GLU A 173 14.14 30.95 6.20
CA GLU A 173 15.51 30.67 5.80
C GLU A 173 15.49 29.86 4.51
N SER A 174 15.90 30.55 3.45
CA SER A 174 16.11 30.07 2.09
C SER A 174 17.21 29.01 2.07
N TRP A 175 16.88 27.79 1.64
CA TRP A 175 17.84 26.82 1.13
C TRP A 175 17.65 26.70 -0.38
N THR A 176 18.42 27.51 -1.12
CA THR A 176 18.66 27.27 -2.55
C THR A 176 19.87 26.37 -2.69
N GLY A 177 19.72 25.29 -3.45
CA GLY A 177 20.85 24.52 -3.96
C GLY A 177 20.78 23.03 -3.64
N LEU A 178 20.17 22.27 -4.54
CA LEU A 178 20.72 21.00 -5.05
C LEU A 178 19.88 20.55 -6.23
N THR A 179 20.33 20.97 -7.41
CA THR A 179 19.99 20.38 -8.70
C THR A 179 20.36 18.89 -8.68
N GLY A 180 19.37 18.02 -8.50
CA GLY A 180 19.54 16.57 -8.46
C GLY A 180 18.46 15.90 -9.32
N LYS A 181 18.84 15.54 -10.55
CA LYS A 181 18.18 14.65 -11.52
C LYS A 181 16.81 14.08 -11.11
N ARG A 182 15.76 14.53 -11.81
CA ARG A 182 14.43 13.91 -11.89
C ARG A 182 14.57 12.47 -12.36
N LEU A 183 14.43 11.51 -11.44
CA LEU A 183 14.27 10.10 -11.79
C LEU A 183 12.88 9.94 -12.43
N LYS A 184 12.86 9.59 -13.72
CA LYS A 184 11.64 9.21 -14.43
C LYS A 184 11.11 7.92 -13.81
N ILE A 185 9.97 8.00 -13.14
CA ILE A 185 9.15 6.85 -12.83
C ILE A 185 8.37 6.55 -14.10
N GLY A 186 8.96 5.73 -14.97
CA GLY A 186 8.36 5.37 -16.26
C GLY A 186 9.19 4.39 -17.09
N GLU A 187 10.32 3.91 -16.60
CA GLU A 187 11.23 3.07 -17.41
C GLU A 187 11.45 1.67 -16.82
N LEU A 188 10.50 1.12 -16.04
CA LEU A 188 10.63 -0.26 -15.54
C LEU A 188 9.31 -0.93 -15.08
N ASP A 189 8.19 -0.62 -15.74
CA ASP A 189 6.94 -1.40 -15.60
C ASP A 189 6.28 -1.60 -16.97
N ASP A 190 7.01 -2.26 -17.89
CA ASP A 190 6.48 -2.77 -19.17
C ASP A 190 6.25 -4.29 -19.11
N LEU A 191 5.66 -4.80 -18.02
CA LEU A 191 5.14 -6.17 -17.96
C LEU A 191 3.83 -6.25 -17.16
N ASP A 192 2.90 -5.34 -17.44
CA ASP A 192 1.46 -5.56 -17.22
C ASP A 192 0.74 -5.87 -18.56
N GLU A 193 1.46 -6.44 -19.54
CA GLU A 193 0.82 -7.02 -20.72
C GLU A 193 0.16 -8.37 -20.36
N VAL A 194 -1.16 -8.30 -20.21
CA VAL A 194 -2.18 -9.24 -20.69
C VAL A 194 -1.72 -10.71 -20.83
N PHE A 195 -1.89 -11.51 -19.77
CA PHE A 195 -2.07 -12.96 -19.96
C PHE A 195 -3.13 -13.53 -19.00
N PRO A 196 -4.18 -14.20 -19.52
CA PRO A 196 -5.18 -14.83 -18.69
C PRO A 196 -4.55 -16.06 -18.03
N CYS A 197 -4.34 -16.01 -16.72
CA CYS A 197 -4.12 -17.23 -15.96
C CYS A 197 -5.46 -17.95 -15.92
N LEU A 198 -5.61 -18.96 -16.77
CA LEU A 198 -6.74 -19.88 -16.84
C LEU A 198 -7.11 -20.36 -15.43
N TYR A 199 -8.14 -19.71 -14.86
CA TYR A 199 -8.92 -20.31 -13.79
C TYR A 199 -9.87 -21.29 -14.46
N THR A 200 -9.50 -22.57 -14.49
CA THR A 200 -10.46 -23.63 -14.78
C THR A 200 -11.45 -23.66 -13.62
N HIS A 201 -12.70 -23.30 -13.90
CA HIS A 201 -13.80 -23.64 -13.00
C HIS A 201 -13.87 -25.18 -12.88
N PRO A 202 -14.17 -25.74 -11.69
CA PRO A 202 -14.56 -27.14 -11.62
C PRO A 202 -15.87 -27.29 -12.39
N THR A 203 -15.85 -28.08 -13.46
CA THR A 203 -17.06 -28.56 -14.12
C THR A 203 -17.82 -29.45 -13.13
N GLU A 204 -19.03 -29.04 -12.75
CA GLU A 204 -19.97 -29.94 -12.09
C GLU A 204 -20.20 -31.15 -12.98
N ASN A 205 -19.78 -32.31 -12.47
CA ASN A 205 -20.10 -33.60 -13.03
C ASN A 205 -21.61 -33.84 -12.87
N LYS A 206 -22.37 -33.75 -13.96
CA LYS A 206 -23.72 -34.30 -14.03
C LYS A 206 -23.67 -35.53 -14.92
N ASP A 207 -23.40 -36.66 -14.30
CA ASP A 207 -23.71 -37.96 -14.86
C ASP A 207 -25.01 -38.50 -14.25
N SER A 208 -25.91 -38.91 -15.15
CA SER A 208 -26.93 -39.96 -15.01
C SER A 208 -28.07 -39.79 -14.01
N ARG A 209 -29.28 -39.58 -14.54
CA ARG A 209 -30.36 -40.58 -14.60
C ARG A 209 -31.34 -40.26 -15.71
#